data_AF-A0A816P8A8-F1
#
_entry.id   AF-A0A816P8A8-F1
#
_cell.length_a   1.000
_cell.length_b   1.000
_cell.length_c   1.000
_cell.angle_alpha   90.00
_cell.angle_beta   90.00
_cell.angle_gamma   90.00
#
_symmetry.space_group_name_H-M   'P 1'
#
loop_
_entity.id
_entity.type
_entity.pdbx_description
1 polymer ?
#
loop_
_entity_poly.entity_id
_entity_poly.type
_entity_poly.pdbx_seq_one_letter_code
_entity_poly.pdbx_strand_id
1 'polypeptide(L)'
;SPTYGRRSEDNGMKLLATALFSVTFGILLGLSFPSLWIPKVSLPQNLLRSIAISSRHSDIAAPVQATDISKIWVPSNPKGAERLPPGIIASESDLYLRRFWGNPEENLKKKPRYLVTFTVGYKQRQNIDACVKKFSDNFTIVLFHYDGRTSEWDDEFEWSKNVIHISVKKQTKWWYAKRFLHPDIVARYDYIFMWDEDLGVDHFDAEKYLHMVKKHGLEISQPGLDPEIVEETNEKPERCLDPHRPPCAAFVEIMAPVFSRDAWRCVWHMIQNDLVHGWGLDFALRRCVEEPAYKKIGIVDTQWIVHQSIPSLGSQGKEEDGKSPGQGVRDRCYMEWAMFEKRVDEAEKEYFKSLQVQTPSNSTTLH
;
A
#
# COMPACT_ATOMS: atom_id res chain seq x y z
N SER A 1 -59.24 -22.00 50.99
CA SER A 1 -58.44 -23.05 50.33
C SER A 1 -57.92 -22.55 49.01
N PRO A 2 -56.72 -22.97 48.54
CA PRO A 2 -55.64 -23.64 49.27
C PRO A 2 -54.85 -22.57 50.10
N THR A 3 -53.53 -22.35 50.17
CA THR A 3 -52.32 -22.95 49.56
C THR A 3 -51.07 -22.72 50.43
N TYR A 4 -50.03 -23.54 50.23
CA TYR A 4 -48.67 -23.41 50.78
C TYR A 4 -47.86 -22.25 50.17
N GLY A 5 -46.94 -21.67 50.95
CA GLY A 5 -45.77 -20.94 50.45
C GLY A 5 -44.47 -21.64 50.87
N ARG A 6 -43.71 -22.22 49.93
CA ARG A 6 -42.45 -22.93 50.24
C ARG A 6 -41.52 -23.09 49.03
N ARG A 7 -40.58 -22.16 48.81
CA ARG A 7 -39.23 -22.37 48.21
C ARG A 7 -38.43 -21.07 48.14
N SER A 8 -37.22 -21.06 48.69
CA SER A 8 -36.23 -19.97 48.56
C SER A 8 -34.80 -20.52 48.71
N GLU A 9 -34.45 -21.52 47.88
CA GLU A 9 -33.22 -22.33 48.10
C GLU A 9 -32.52 -22.80 46.80
N ASP A 10 -33.07 -22.49 45.63
CA ASP A 10 -32.68 -23.15 44.36
C ASP A 10 -31.70 -22.33 43.48
N ASN A 11 -31.60 -21.01 43.67
CA ASN A 11 -30.71 -20.17 42.85
C ASN A 11 -29.26 -20.13 43.37
N GLY A 12 -29.05 -20.03 44.69
CA GLY A 12 -27.69 -20.02 45.27
C GLY A 12 -26.94 -21.32 45.01
N MET A 13 -27.64 -22.45 45.10
CA MET A 13 -27.10 -23.79 44.84
C MET A 13 -26.69 -23.97 43.37
N LYS A 14 -27.43 -23.37 42.42
CA LYS A 14 -27.06 -23.35 40.99
C LYS A 14 -25.83 -22.46 40.71
N LEU A 15 -25.74 -21.28 41.32
CA LEU A 15 -24.53 -20.44 41.18
C LEU A 15 -23.28 -21.15 41.71
N LEU A 16 -23.38 -21.77 42.89
CA LEU A 16 -22.30 -22.57 43.48
C LEU A 16 -21.90 -23.75 42.59
N ALA A 17 -22.88 -24.50 42.06
CA ALA A 17 -22.60 -25.60 41.14
C ALA A 17 -21.86 -25.13 39.87
N THR A 18 -22.32 -24.04 39.23
CA THR A 18 -21.69 -23.48 38.03
C THR A 18 -20.27 -22.98 38.30
N ALA A 19 -20.04 -22.31 39.45
CA ALA A 19 -18.72 -21.83 39.85
C ALA A 19 -17.75 -22.99 40.17
N LEU A 20 -18.23 -24.04 40.84
CA LEU A 20 -17.42 -25.24 41.11
C LEU A 20 -17.09 -26.00 39.81
N PHE A 21 -18.02 -26.08 38.85
CA PHE A 21 -17.75 -26.65 37.53
C PHE A 21 -16.72 -25.85 36.73
N SER A 22 -16.81 -24.52 36.70
CA SER A 22 -15.82 -23.71 35.95
C SER A 22 -14.42 -23.75 36.59
N VAL A 23 -14.32 -23.76 37.92
CA VAL A 23 -13.04 -23.93 38.63
C VAL A 23 -12.45 -25.32 38.41
N THR A 24 -13.24 -26.39 38.55
CA THR A 24 -12.74 -27.76 38.33
C THR A 24 -12.39 -28.04 36.87
N PHE A 25 -13.14 -27.51 35.90
CA PHE A 25 -12.79 -27.59 34.48
C PHE A 25 -11.51 -26.80 34.14
N GLY A 26 -11.35 -25.60 34.72
CA GLY A 26 -10.13 -24.80 34.60
C GLY A 26 -8.89 -25.49 35.20
N ILE A 27 -9.04 -26.14 36.35
CA ILE A 27 -7.98 -26.95 36.99
C ILE A 27 -7.68 -28.20 36.16
N LEU A 28 -8.69 -28.89 35.62
CA LEU A 28 -8.48 -30.06 34.74
C LEU A 28 -7.72 -29.68 33.46
N LEU A 29 -8.03 -28.55 32.82
CA LEU A 29 -7.23 -28.03 31.70
C LEU A 29 -5.81 -27.66 32.16
N GLY A 30 -5.68 -26.92 33.27
CA GLY A 30 -4.39 -26.50 33.82
C GLY A 30 -3.47 -27.64 34.28
N LEU A 31 -4.03 -28.82 34.60
CA LEU A 31 -3.27 -30.04 34.91
C LEU A 31 -3.11 -30.98 33.70
N SER A 32 -3.91 -30.82 32.65
CA SER A 32 -3.77 -31.58 31.39
C SER A 32 -2.67 -31.04 30.48
N PHE A 33 -2.26 -29.79 30.67
CA PHE A 33 -0.99 -29.28 30.15
C PHE A 33 0.11 -29.49 31.19
N PRO A 34 1.12 -30.34 30.93
CA PRO A 34 2.37 -30.25 31.66
C PRO A 34 2.91 -28.82 31.52
N SER A 35 3.26 -28.19 32.63
CA SER A 35 3.89 -26.86 32.58
C SER A 35 5.12 -26.94 31.68
N LEU A 36 5.19 -26.06 30.67
CA LEU A 36 6.30 -26.02 29.72
C LEU A 36 7.56 -25.50 30.42
N TRP A 37 8.20 -26.39 31.17
CA TRP A 37 9.55 -26.24 31.67
C TRP A 37 10.46 -26.16 30.45
N ILE A 38 10.76 -24.95 30.01
CA ILE A 38 11.70 -24.70 28.91
C ILE A 38 13.07 -25.25 29.37
N PRO A 39 13.56 -26.38 28.82
CA PRO A 39 14.93 -26.77 29.10
C PRO A 39 15.84 -25.74 28.41
N LYS A 40 17.04 -25.52 28.94
CA LYS A 40 18.10 -24.93 28.12
C LYS A 40 18.22 -25.79 26.86
N VAL A 41 17.93 -25.22 25.68
CA VAL A 41 17.89 -25.96 24.42
C VAL A 41 19.33 -26.32 24.01
N SER A 42 19.83 -27.40 24.55
CA SER A 42 20.93 -28.16 23.96
C SER A 42 20.41 -28.83 22.69
N LEU A 43 20.93 -28.40 21.54
CA LEU A 43 20.64 -29.00 20.24
C LEU A 43 20.87 -30.52 20.31
N PRO A 44 19.87 -31.37 20.00
CA PRO A 44 20.07 -32.81 20.00
C PRO A 44 21.12 -33.21 18.95
N GLN A 45 22.14 -33.97 19.36
CA GLN A 45 23.18 -34.48 18.44
C GLN A 45 22.63 -35.32 17.28
N ASN A 46 21.38 -35.79 17.37
CA ASN A 46 20.67 -36.46 16.29
C ASN A 46 20.41 -35.56 15.07
N LEU A 47 20.29 -34.22 15.24
CA LEU A 47 20.17 -33.30 14.10
C LEU A 47 21.50 -33.14 13.34
N LEU A 48 22.63 -33.40 13.99
CA LEU A 48 23.94 -33.47 13.32
C LEU A 48 24.14 -34.83 12.60
N ARG A 49 23.38 -35.86 12.95
CA ARG A 49 23.44 -37.18 12.29
C ARG A 49 22.63 -37.25 10.99
N SER A 50 21.55 -36.50 10.82
CA SER A 50 20.74 -36.55 9.58
C SER A 50 21.51 -36.10 8.34
N ILE A 51 22.42 -35.11 8.48
CA ILE A 51 23.30 -34.64 7.40
C ILE A 51 24.33 -35.72 7.00
N ALA A 52 24.76 -36.57 7.95
CA ALA A 52 25.76 -37.61 7.72
C ALA A 52 25.23 -38.88 7.00
N ILE A 53 23.97 -38.88 6.55
CA ILE A 53 23.32 -40.05 5.92
C ILE A 53 23.27 -39.93 4.38
N SER A 54 23.54 -38.76 3.81
CA SER A 54 23.51 -38.55 2.34
C SER A 54 24.80 -38.98 1.59
N SER A 55 25.84 -39.45 2.28
CA SER A 55 27.17 -39.72 1.70
C SER A 55 27.58 -41.20 1.73
N ARG A 56 26.67 -42.12 1.39
CA ARG A 56 26.96 -43.54 1.21
C ARG A 56 26.70 -44.02 -0.22
N HIS A 57 27.54 -43.60 -1.18
CA HIS A 57 28.04 -44.44 -2.28
C HIS A 57 29.06 -43.71 -3.18
N SER A 58 30.26 -43.45 -2.65
CA SER A 58 31.51 -43.33 -3.44
C SER A 58 32.70 -43.11 -2.52
N ASP A 59 33.71 -43.97 -2.59
CA ASP A 59 34.95 -43.81 -1.81
C ASP A 59 35.88 -42.77 -2.45
N ILE A 60 35.96 -41.58 -1.85
CA ILE A 60 37.13 -40.70 -1.72
C ILE A 60 36.72 -39.60 -0.73
N ALA A 61 37.22 -39.69 0.51
CA ALA A 61 36.84 -38.78 1.59
C ALA A 61 37.64 -37.48 1.54
N ALA A 62 37.22 -36.52 0.70
CA ALA A 62 37.55 -35.12 0.96
C ALA A 62 36.97 -34.72 2.33
N PRO A 63 37.72 -34.01 3.19
CA PRO A 63 37.21 -33.60 4.50
C PRO A 63 36.04 -32.63 4.30
N VAL A 64 34.85 -33.02 4.78
CA VAL A 64 33.69 -32.13 4.82
C VAL A 64 34.02 -30.98 5.77
N GLN A 65 34.48 -29.86 5.22
CA GLN A 65 34.57 -28.62 5.97
C GLN A 65 33.17 -28.31 6.50
N ALA A 66 33.03 -28.25 7.82
CA ALA A 66 31.79 -27.84 8.45
C ALA A 66 31.51 -26.39 8.03
N THR A 67 30.57 -26.21 7.10
CA THR A 67 30.21 -24.90 6.56
C THR A 67 29.69 -24.05 7.70
N ASP A 68 30.47 -23.04 8.08
CA ASP A 68 30.12 -22.16 9.18
C ASP A 68 28.82 -21.42 8.84
N ILE A 69 27.74 -21.79 9.52
CA ILE A 69 26.39 -21.28 9.24
C ILE A 69 26.32 -19.76 9.50
N SER A 70 27.20 -19.21 10.33
CA SER A 70 27.33 -17.75 10.52
C SER A 70 27.93 -17.02 9.31
N LYS A 71 28.56 -17.75 8.38
CA LYS A 71 29.23 -17.26 7.17
C LYS A 71 28.48 -17.56 5.86
N ILE A 72 27.23 -18.02 5.90
CA ILE A 72 26.37 -18.08 4.70
C ILE A 72 25.93 -16.66 4.36
N TRP A 73 26.87 -15.80 3.96
CA TRP A 73 26.63 -14.41 3.58
C TRP A 73 26.57 -14.30 2.06
N VAL A 74 25.40 -13.94 1.53
CA VAL A 74 25.18 -13.77 0.09
C VAL A 74 24.86 -12.30 -0.22
N PRO A 75 25.80 -11.52 -0.79
CA PRO A 75 25.62 -10.09 -1.06
C PRO A 75 24.50 -9.74 -2.07
N SER A 76 24.01 -10.70 -2.84
CA SER A 76 22.91 -10.50 -3.79
C SER A 76 21.51 -10.72 -3.20
N ASN A 77 21.40 -11.11 -1.93
CA ASN A 77 20.12 -11.19 -1.24
C ASN A 77 19.63 -9.78 -0.84
N PRO A 78 18.33 -9.59 -0.56
CA PRO A 78 17.82 -8.37 0.06
C PRO A 78 18.52 -8.03 1.38
N LYS A 79 18.60 -6.73 1.69
CA LYS A 79 19.23 -6.22 2.91
C LYS A 79 18.57 -6.80 4.17
N GLY A 80 19.36 -7.37 5.07
CA GLY A 80 18.91 -8.11 6.26
C GLY A 80 18.58 -9.59 6.02
N ALA A 81 18.53 -10.04 4.76
CA ALA A 81 18.29 -11.44 4.37
C ALA A 81 19.56 -12.15 3.86
N GLU A 82 20.74 -11.52 3.98
CA GLU A 82 22.02 -12.00 3.42
C GLU A 82 22.49 -13.30 4.08
N ARG A 83 21.98 -13.63 5.28
CA ARG A 83 22.27 -14.88 6.02
C ARG A 83 21.47 -16.10 5.58
N LEU A 84 20.56 -15.95 4.61
CA LEU A 84 19.66 -17.01 4.16
C LEU A 84 20.14 -17.64 2.84
N PRO A 85 19.96 -18.96 2.64
CA PRO A 85 20.23 -19.60 1.35
C PRO A 85 19.40 -18.93 0.22
N PRO A 86 19.99 -18.54 -0.92
CA PRO A 86 19.26 -17.79 -1.97
C PRO A 86 18.04 -18.52 -2.53
N GLY A 87 18.06 -19.86 -2.55
CA GLY A 87 16.95 -20.70 -3.01
C GLY A 87 15.68 -20.66 -2.12
N ILE A 88 15.70 -19.96 -0.98
CA ILE A 88 14.49 -19.68 -0.18
C ILE A 88 14.13 -18.19 -0.12
N ILE A 89 14.82 -17.33 -0.86
CA ILE A 89 14.55 -15.88 -0.90
C ILE A 89 13.45 -15.58 -1.92
N ALA A 90 12.38 -14.93 -1.43
CA ALA A 90 11.55 -14.06 -2.25
C ALA A 90 11.96 -12.61 -1.93
N SER A 91 12.52 -11.90 -2.91
CA SER A 91 12.92 -10.49 -2.78
C SER A 91 11.76 -9.51 -2.91
N GLU A 92 10.66 -9.97 -3.50
CA GLU A 92 9.45 -9.21 -3.82
C GLU A 92 8.22 -10.08 -3.51
N SER A 93 7.09 -9.42 -3.26
CA SER A 93 5.76 -10.02 -3.15
C SER A 93 4.85 -9.49 -4.27
N ASP A 94 3.62 -9.99 -4.28
CA ASP A 94 2.48 -9.43 -4.97
C ASP A 94 1.24 -9.55 -4.06
N LEU A 95 0.07 -9.16 -4.57
CA LEU A 95 -1.21 -9.26 -3.87
C LEU A 95 -2.01 -10.53 -4.25
N TYR A 96 -1.39 -11.52 -4.90
CA TYR A 96 -2.10 -12.71 -5.35
C TYR A 96 -2.35 -13.72 -4.22
N LEU A 97 -3.60 -14.19 -4.12
CA LEU A 97 -3.98 -15.24 -3.17
C LEU A 97 -3.40 -16.60 -3.60
N ARG A 98 -2.43 -17.11 -2.84
CA ARG A 98 -1.75 -18.41 -3.07
C ARG A 98 -2.12 -19.44 -2.00
N ARG A 99 -2.27 -20.70 -2.41
CA ARG A 99 -2.26 -21.85 -1.47
C ARG A 99 -0.82 -22.22 -1.08
N PHE A 100 -0.65 -22.85 0.09
CA PHE A 100 0.68 -23.24 0.60
C PHE A 100 1.27 -24.51 -0.06
N TRP A 101 0.44 -25.45 -0.52
CA TRP A 101 0.88 -26.77 -0.99
C TRP A 101 0.74 -26.96 -2.51
N GLY A 102 1.52 -27.90 -3.06
CA GLY A 102 1.64 -28.09 -4.50
C GLY A 102 2.29 -26.88 -5.19
N ASN A 103 2.17 -26.76 -6.50
CA ASN A 103 2.66 -25.58 -7.22
C ASN A 103 1.71 -24.38 -6.97
N PRO A 104 2.20 -23.21 -6.49
CA PRO A 104 1.36 -22.03 -6.33
C PRO A 104 0.87 -21.44 -7.66
N GLU A 105 1.67 -21.58 -8.72
CA GLU A 105 1.42 -20.95 -10.03
C GLU A 105 0.19 -21.54 -10.75
N GLU A 106 -0.19 -22.79 -10.44
CA GLU A 106 -1.40 -23.45 -10.97
C GLU A 106 -2.71 -22.75 -10.57
N ASN A 107 -2.70 -22.01 -9.46
CA ASN A 107 -3.88 -21.30 -8.97
C ASN A 107 -4.04 -19.94 -9.69
N LEU A 108 -2.94 -19.40 -10.23
CA LEU A 108 -2.86 -18.12 -10.92
C LEU A 108 -3.30 -18.26 -12.39
N LYS A 109 -4.56 -18.68 -12.59
CA LYS A 109 -5.21 -18.83 -13.91
C LYS A 109 -5.13 -17.56 -14.77
N LYS A 110 -5.07 -16.40 -14.11
CA LYS A 110 -4.71 -15.09 -14.67
C LYS A 110 -3.66 -14.47 -13.75
N LYS A 111 -2.79 -13.62 -14.30
CA LYS A 111 -1.77 -12.86 -13.55
C LYS A 111 -1.91 -11.38 -13.92
N PRO A 112 -2.76 -10.62 -13.20
CA PRO A 112 -2.99 -9.21 -13.46
C PRO A 112 -1.68 -8.41 -13.57
N ARG A 113 -1.50 -7.70 -14.67
CA ARG A 113 -0.29 -6.89 -14.93
C ARG A 113 -0.38 -5.48 -14.37
N TYR A 114 -1.57 -5.04 -13.99
CA TYR A 114 -1.83 -3.68 -13.53
C TYR A 114 -2.55 -3.71 -12.18
N LEU A 115 -2.43 -2.62 -11.43
CA LEU A 115 -3.10 -2.43 -10.15
C LEU A 115 -3.94 -1.16 -10.23
N VAL A 116 -5.20 -1.23 -9.81
CA VAL A 116 -6.01 -0.04 -9.53
C VAL A 116 -6.44 -0.05 -8.07
N THR A 117 -6.33 1.11 -7.44
CA THR A 117 -6.76 1.34 -6.08
C THR A 117 -7.72 2.51 -6.00
N PHE A 118 -8.74 2.36 -5.17
CA PHE A 118 -9.73 3.40 -4.86
C PHE A 118 -9.78 3.63 -3.36
N THR A 119 -9.91 4.89 -2.92
CA THR A 119 -10.18 5.22 -1.51
C THR A 119 -11.65 5.51 -1.34
N VAL A 120 -12.37 4.62 -0.65
CA VAL A 120 -13.83 4.48 -0.79
C VAL A 120 -14.58 4.52 0.53
N GLY A 121 -15.79 5.10 0.46
CA GLY A 121 -16.85 4.93 1.44
C GLY A 121 -18.09 4.38 0.77
N TYR A 122 -18.89 3.59 1.49
CA TYR A 122 -20.07 2.90 0.94
C TYR A 122 -21.13 3.87 0.36
N LYS A 123 -21.08 5.17 0.69
CA LYS A 123 -21.91 6.19 0.04
C LYS A 123 -21.67 6.26 -1.48
N GLN A 124 -20.44 6.07 -1.96
CA GLN A 124 -20.05 6.17 -3.37
C GLN A 124 -19.99 4.83 -4.11
N ARG A 125 -20.40 3.72 -3.47
CA ARG A 125 -20.28 2.36 -4.01
C ARG A 125 -20.85 2.17 -5.42
N GLN A 126 -21.87 2.95 -5.79
CA GLN A 126 -22.49 2.92 -7.12
C GLN A 126 -21.62 3.60 -8.19
N ASN A 127 -20.87 4.66 -7.84
CA ASN A 127 -19.86 5.23 -8.74
C ASN A 127 -18.62 4.32 -8.83
N ILE A 128 -18.24 3.65 -7.74
CA ILE A 128 -17.18 2.63 -7.75
C ILE A 128 -17.58 1.40 -8.59
N ASP A 129 -18.84 0.96 -8.55
CA ASP A 129 -19.36 -0.10 -9.43
C ASP A 129 -19.32 0.30 -10.92
N ALA A 130 -19.54 1.58 -11.25
CA ALA A 130 -19.29 2.12 -12.59
C ALA A 130 -17.79 2.11 -12.95
N CYS A 131 -16.91 2.52 -12.01
CA CYS A 131 -15.46 2.49 -12.16
C CYS A 131 -14.94 1.08 -12.44
N VAL A 132 -15.27 0.09 -11.59
CA VAL A 132 -14.80 -1.30 -11.67
C VAL A 132 -15.09 -1.92 -13.04
N LYS A 133 -16.24 -1.61 -13.65
CA LYS A 133 -16.63 -2.09 -14.99
C LYS A 133 -15.75 -1.56 -16.14
N LYS A 134 -14.89 -0.57 -15.91
CA LYS A 134 -13.91 -0.06 -16.90
C LYS A 134 -12.53 -0.74 -16.83
N PHE A 135 -12.33 -1.66 -15.89
CA PHE A 135 -11.07 -2.40 -15.72
C PHE A 135 -11.24 -3.87 -16.14
N SER A 136 -10.25 -4.38 -16.88
CA SER A 136 -10.23 -5.76 -17.37
C SER A 136 -9.70 -6.74 -16.32
N ASP A 137 -9.77 -8.04 -16.60
CA ASP A 137 -9.11 -9.08 -15.79
C ASP A 137 -7.57 -8.93 -15.68
N ASN A 138 -6.95 -8.00 -16.42
CA ASN A 138 -5.53 -7.66 -16.29
C ASN A 138 -5.25 -6.77 -15.06
N PHE A 139 -6.29 -6.33 -14.33
CA PHE A 139 -6.17 -5.48 -13.15
C PHE A 139 -6.41 -6.26 -11.85
N THR A 140 -5.52 -6.11 -10.87
CA THR A 140 -5.86 -6.30 -9.47
C THR A 140 -6.56 -5.04 -8.99
N ILE A 141 -7.67 -5.18 -8.27
CA ILE A 141 -8.44 -4.07 -7.70
C ILE A 141 -8.28 -4.12 -6.18
N VAL A 142 -7.93 -2.98 -5.58
CA VAL A 142 -7.85 -2.80 -4.12
C VAL A 142 -8.76 -1.65 -3.72
N LEU A 143 -9.60 -1.88 -2.71
CA LEU A 143 -10.46 -0.87 -2.12
C LEU A 143 -9.94 -0.51 -0.72
N PHE A 144 -9.77 0.78 -0.47
CA PHE A 144 -9.30 1.34 0.80
C PHE A 144 -10.47 1.99 1.56
N HIS A 145 -11.06 1.26 2.50
CA HIS A 145 -12.34 1.59 3.15
C HIS A 145 -12.17 2.50 4.37
N TYR A 146 -12.28 3.82 4.18
CA TYR A 146 -12.08 4.79 5.26
C TYR A 146 -13.29 4.88 6.23
N ASP A 147 -14.48 4.39 5.85
CA ASP A 147 -15.65 4.30 6.73
C ASP A 147 -15.67 3.01 7.58
N GLY A 148 -14.89 2.01 7.16
CA GLY A 148 -14.79 0.69 7.77
C GLY A 148 -15.86 -0.32 7.36
N ARG A 149 -16.55 -0.10 6.22
CA ARG A 149 -17.64 -0.95 5.71
C ARG A 149 -17.17 -1.77 4.51
N THR A 150 -17.15 -3.10 4.65
CA THR A 150 -16.60 -4.04 3.66
C THR A 150 -17.60 -5.13 3.29
N SER A 151 -18.17 -5.83 4.27
CA SER A 151 -19.11 -6.94 4.04
C SER A 151 -20.33 -6.53 3.23
N GLU A 152 -20.82 -5.30 3.43
CA GLU A 152 -22.02 -4.83 2.72
C GLU A 152 -21.80 -4.58 1.22
N TRP A 153 -20.54 -4.59 0.75
CA TRP A 153 -20.23 -4.60 -0.68
C TRP A 153 -20.39 -6.01 -1.28
N ASP A 154 -20.08 -7.07 -0.53
CA ASP A 154 -20.26 -8.46 -0.96
C ASP A 154 -21.75 -8.86 -1.02
N ASP A 155 -22.60 -8.20 -0.23
CA ASP A 155 -24.07 -8.37 -0.25
C ASP A 155 -24.74 -7.74 -1.49
N GLU A 156 -24.12 -6.72 -2.10
CA GLU A 156 -24.69 -5.95 -3.22
C GLU A 156 -23.99 -6.19 -4.57
N PHE A 157 -22.70 -6.53 -4.56
CA PHE A 157 -21.86 -6.65 -5.75
C PHE A 157 -21.07 -7.97 -5.77
N GLU A 158 -21.41 -8.90 -6.66
CA GLU A 158 -20.66 -10.17 -6.82
C GLU A 158 -19.18 -9.99 -7.20
N TRP A 159 -18.82 -8.87 -7.83
CA TRP A 159 -17.42 -8.56 -8.11
C TRP A 159 -16.62 -8.24 -6.84
N SER A 160 -17.26 -7.75 -5.77
CA SER A 160 -16.62 -7.36 -4.50
C SER A 160 -15.85 -8.53 -3.87
N LYS A 161 -16.40 -9.74 -3.97
CA LYS A 161 -15.83 -11.00 -3.45
C LYS A 161 -14.52 -11.40 -4.15
N ASN A 162 -14.16 -10.71 -5.24
CA ASN A 162 -12.98 -10.98 -6.08
C ASN A 162 -11.95 -9.83 -6.03
N VAL A 163 -12.21 -8.74 -5.28
CA VAL A 163 -11.29 -7.63 -5.07
C VAL A 163 -10.71 -7.65 -3.65
N ILE A 164 -9.68 -6.83 -3.39
CA ILE A 164 -8.98 -6.81 -2.11
C ILE A 164 -9.48 -5.64 -1.26
N HIS A 165 -10.11 -5.94 -0.12
CA HIS A 165 -10.63 -4.96 0.82
C HIS A 165 -9.63 -4.68 1.94
N ILE A 166 -9.20 -3.44 2.11
CA ILE A 166 -8.30 -3.00 3.19
C ILE A 166 -8.99 -1.84 3.92
N SER A 167 -9.15 -1.96 5.25
CA SER A 167 -10.13 -1.18 6.00
C SER A 167 -9.53 -0.57 7.28
N VAL A 168 -9.33 0.74 7.30
CA VAL A 168 -8.83 1.52 8.44
C VAL A 168 -9.59 2.84 8.56
N LYS A 169 -10.36 2.99 9.64
CA LYS A 169 -11.29 4.11 9.79
C LYS A 169 -10.58 5.47 9.80
N LYS A 170 -11.17 6.43 9.08
CA LYS A 170 -10.75 7.84 8.96
C LYS A 170 -9.30 8.03 8.46
N GLN A 171 -8.84 7.18 7.56
CA GLN A 171 -7.57 7.36 6.83
C GLN A 171 -7.82 7.77 5.37
N THR A 172 -6.85 8.43 4.76
CA THR A 172 -6.91 9.02 3.42
C THR A 172 -6.02 8.25 2.42
N LYS A 173 -6.21 8.50 1.11
CA LYS A 173 -5.56 7.76 0.01
C LYS A 173 -4.06 7.56 0.18
N TRP A 174 -3.32 8.63 0.46
CA TRP A 174 -1.86 8.59 0.56
C TRP A 174 -1.35 7.92 1.83
N TRP A 175 -2.13 7.91 2.92
CA TRP A 175 -1.84 7.08 4.09
C TRP A 175 -1.92 5.60 3.70
N TYR A 176 -3.02 5.16 3.08
CA TYR A 176 -3.16 3.77 2.64
C TYR A 176 -2.03 3.35 1.68
N ALA A 177 -1.77 4.17 0.66
CA ALA A 177 -0.69 3.92 -0.30
C ALA A 177 0.67 3.75 0.40
N LYS A 178 0.99 4.60 1.38
CA LYS A 178 2.25 4.52 2.12
C LYS A 178 2.39 3.25 2.97
N ARG A 179 1.30 2.63 3.44
CA ARG A 179 1.37 1.41 4.28
C ARG A 179 1.22 0.10 3.49
N PHE A 180 0.35 0.08 2.48
CA PHE A 180 -0.05 -1.17 1.80
C PHE A 180 0.54 -1.35 0.40
N LEU A 181 1.03 -0.27 -0.23
CA LEU A 181 1.60 -0.30 -1.59
C LEU A 181 3.12 -0.09 -1.59
N HIS A 182 3.82 -0.71 -0.63
CA HIS A 182 5.29 -0.70 -0.61
C HIS A 182 5.85 -1.20 -1.94
N PRO A 183 6.91 -0.60 -2.53
CA PRO A 183 7.35 -0.94 -3.87
C PRO A 183 7.62 -2.44 -4.07
N ASP A 184 8.28 -3.09 -3.11
CA ASP A 184 8.55 -4.54 -3.16
C ASP A 184 7.32 -5.43 -2.94
N ILE A 185 6.14 -4.88 -2.63
CA ILE A 185 4.84 -5.58 -2.58
C ILE A 185 4.08 -5.40 -3.90
N VAL A 186 4.28 -4.28 -4.61
CA VAL A 186 3.61 -3.98 -5.89
C VAL A 186 4.52 -4.16 -7.10
N ALA A 187 5.74 -4.66 -6.92
CA ALA A 187 6.77 -4.82 -7.94
C ALA A 187 6.40 -5.78 -9.09
N ARG A 188 5.30 -6.54 -8.99
CA ARG A 188 4.78 -7.34 -10.11
C ARG A 188 3.89 -6.57 -11.09
N TYR A 189 3.40 -5.39 -10.70
CA TYR A 189 2.54 -4.56 -11.54
C TYR A 189 3.37 -3.61 -12.40
N ASP A 190 2.99 -3.43 -13.66
CA ASP A 190 3.64 -2.51 -14.59
C ASP A 190 3.17 -1.07 -14.37
N TYR A 191 1.89 -0.90 -14.04
CA TYR A 191 1.22 0.37 -13.80
C TYR A 191 0.29 0.29 -12.58
N ILE A 192 0.24 1.38 -11.81
CA ILE A 192 -0.47 1.50 -10.53
C ILE A 192 -1.33 2.76 -10.57
N PHE A 193 -2.65 2.60 -10.52
CA PHE A 193 -3.65 3.67 -10.53
C PHE A 193 -4.05 3.99 -9.08
N MET A 194 -4.00 5.27 -8.70
CA MET A 194 -4.23 5.77 -7.35
C MET A 194 -5.43 6.73 -7.31
N TRP A 195 -6.62 6.21 -7.53
CA TRP A 195 -7.81 7.01 -7.85
C TRP A 195 -8.66 7.35 -6.62
N ASP A 196 -9.33 8.50 -6.68
CA ASP A 196 -10.43 8.85 -5.78
C ASP A 196 -11.77 8.25 -6.26
N GLU A 197 -12.82 8.40 -5.45
CA GLU A 197 -14.09 7.66 -5.59
C GLU A 197 -15.21 8.41 -6.32
N ASP A 198 -15.06 9.71 -6.55
CA ASP A 198 -16.03 10.60 -7.20
C ASP A 198 -15.63 10.97 -8.64
N LEU A 199 -15.01 10.00 -9.33
CA LEU A 199 -14.62 10.10 -10.74
C LEU A 199 -15.72 9.50 -11.61
N GLY A 200 -16.32 10.29 -12.50
CA GLY A 200 -17.20 9.81 -13.56
C GLY A 200 -16.38 9.26 -14.72
N VAL A 201 -16.67 8.04 -15.18
CA VAL A 201 -15.77 7.26 -16.04
C VAL A 201 -16.36 6.90 -17.40
N ASP A 202 -17.50 7.48 -17.81
CA ASP A 202 -18.26 6.99 -18.97
C ASP A 202 -17.45 6.96 -20.27
N HIS A 203 -16.58 7.96 -20.49
CA HIS A 203 -15.72 8.09 -21.66
C HIS A 203 -14.33 7.41 -21.52
N PHE A 204 -14.06 6.76 -20.39
CA PHE A 204 -12.80 6.09 -20.07
C PHE A 204 -12.81 4.57 -20.34
N ASP A 205 -11.67 4.04 -20.83
CA ASP A 205 -11.35 2.62 -21.01
C ASP A 205 -9.87 2.40 -20.61
N ALA A 206 -9.64 1.52 -19.63
CA ALA A 206 -8.32 1.38 -19.02
C ALA A 206 -7.26 0.76 -19.94
N GLU A 207 -7.65 -0.08 -20.91
CA GLU A 207 -6.71 -0.70 -21.85
C GLU A 207 -6.37 0.26 -23.00
N LYS A 208 -7.34 1.05 -23.48
CA LYS A 208 -7.08 2.16 -24.44
C LYS A 208 -6.18 3.23 -23.81
N TYR A 209 -6.44 3.59 -22.55
CA TYR A 209 -5.59 4.49 -21.78
C TYR A 209 -4.16 3.96 -21.66
N LEU A 210 -3.97 2.72 -21.19
CA LEU A 210 -2.64 2.13 -21.06
C LEU A 210 -1.93 1.91 -22.41
N HIS A 211 -2.65 1.73 -23.52
CA HIS A 211 -2.06 1.73 -24.85
C HIS A 211 -1.39 3.09 -25.14
N MET A 212 -2.08 4.20 -24.88
CA MET A 212 -1.54 5.55 -25.09
C MET A 212 -0.37 5.87 -24.14
N VAL A 213 -0.50 5.57 -22.85
CA VAL A 213 0.58 5.73 -21.85
C VAL A 213 1.87 5.03 -22.31
N LYS A 214 1.78 3.75 -22.73
CA LYS A 214 2.93 2.97 -23.21
C LYS A 214 3.48 3.49 -24.55
N LYS A 215 2.60 3.82 -25.50
CA LYS A 215 2.95 4.35 -26.82
C LYS A 215 3.75 5.65 -26.74
N HIS A 216 3.45 6.50 -25.75
CA HIS A 216 4.10 7.78 -25.53
C HIS A 216 5.23 7.73 -24.47
N GLY A 217 5.50 6.56 -23.88
CA GLY A 217 6.59 6.38 -22.91
C GLY A 217 6.35 7.09 -21.57
N LEU A 218 5.08 7.29 -21.20
CA LEU A 218 4.73 8.00 -19.96
C LEU A 218 4.93 7.09 -18.73
N GLU A 219 5.57 7.68 -17.72
CA GLU A 219 5.87 7.07 -16.42
C GLU A 219 4.95 7.57 -15.31
N ILE A 220 4.44 8.80 -15.43
CA ILE A 220 3.37 9.33 -14.57
C ILE A 220 2.32 9.95 -15.49
N SER A 221 1.05 9.68 -15.25
CA SER A 221 -0.02 10.08 -16.17
C SER A 221 -1.36 10.20 -15.48
N GLN A 222 -2.31 10.90 -16.11
CA GLN A 222 -3.73 10.83 -15.76
C GLN A 222 -4.60 10.80 -17.04
N PRO A 223 -5.85 10.32 -16.95
CA PRO A 223 -6.89 10.61 -17.93
C PRO A 223 -7.04 12.12 -18.16
N GLY A 224 -7.56 12.51 -19.32
CA GLY A 224 -8.08 13.87 -19.48
C GLY A 224 -9.17 14.18 -18.44
N LEU A 225 -9.33 15.43 -18.05
CA LEU A 225 -10.58 15.89 -17.46
C LEU A 225 -11.57 16.24 -18.58
N ASP A 226 -12.86 16.26 -18.25
CA ASP A 226 -13.94 16.64 -19.16
C ASP A 226 -13.63 17.98 -19.88
N PRO A 227 -13.51 17.99 -21.22
CA PRO A 227 -13.12 19.20 -21.94
C PRO A 227 -14.13 20.34 -21.82
N GLU A 228 -15.43 20.05 -21.64
CA GLU A 228 -16.45 21.10 -21.51
C GLU A 228 -16.28 21.87 -20.19
N ILE A 229 -15.95 21.15 -19.11
CA ILE A 229 -15.67 21.74 -17.78
C ILE A 229 -14.33 22.49 -17.77
N VAL A 230 -13.33 21.99 -18.50
CA VAL A 230 -12.03 22.68 -18.67
C VAL A 230 -12.17 23.97 -19.51
N GLU A 231 -13.09 24.02 -20.48
CA GLU A 231 -13.36 25.25 -21.22
C GLU A 231 -14.06 26.33 -20.36
N GLU A 232 -15.03 25.96 -19.51
CA GLU A 232 -15.66 26.90 -18.58
C GLU A 232 -14.71 27.45 -17.50
N THR A 233 -13.75 26.63 -17.04
CA THR A 233 -12.82 26.98 -15.94
C THR A 233 -11.57 27.74 -16.41
N ASN A 234 -11.66 28.50 -17.51
CA ASN A 234 -10.58 29.31 -18.10
C ASN A 234 -10.18 30.58 -17.29
N GLU A 235 -10.16 30.49 -15.95
CA GLU A 235 -9.22 31.29 -15.17
C GLU A 235 -7.79 30.87 -15.56
N LYS A 236 -7.21 31.58 -16.53
CA LYS A 236 -5.82 31.40 -16.95
C LYS A 236 -4.95 31.35 -15.68
N PRO A 237 -4.15 30.30 -15.44
CA PRO A 237 -3.31 30.23 -14.26
C PRO A 237 -2.33 31.41 -14.29
N GLU A 238 -2.57 32.40 -13.42
CA GLU A 238 -1.75 33.61 -13.41
C GLU A 238 -0.32 33.22 -13.04
N ARG A 239 0.56 33.33 -14.04
CA ARG A 239 2.02 33.26 -13.94
C ARG A 239 2.65 31.85 -13.86
N CYS A 240 2.43 31.06 -14.92
CA CYS A 240 3.41 30.07 -15.35
C CYS A 240 4.81 30.71 -15.53
N LEU A 241 5.71 30.51 -14.56
CA LEU A 241 7.08 31.05 -14.58
C LEU A 241 8.05 30.25 -15.45
N ASP A 242 7.80 28.95 -15.62
CA ASP A 242 8.58 28.04 -16.48
C ASP A 242 7.59 27.09 -17.19
N PRO A 243 7.48 27.13 -18.53
CA PRO A 243 6.54 26.31 -19.29
C PRO A 243 6.89 24.81 -19.30
N HIS A 244 8.05 24.43 -18.75
CA HIS A 244 8.50 23.04 -18.64
C HIS A 244 8.36 22.46 -17.23
N ARG A 245 7.70 23.18 -16.30
CA ARG A 245 7.48 22.76 -14.90
C ARG A 245 6.00 22.81 -14.47
N PRO A 246 5.63 22.11 -13.39
CA PRO A 246 4.33 22.25 -12.74
C PRO A 246 3.99 23.71 -12.40
N PRO A 247 2.71 24.13 -12.55
CA PRO A 247 1.58 23.34 -13.04
C PRO A 247 1.50 23.23 -14.57
N CYS A 248 2.38 23.93 -15.30
CA CYS A 248 2.27 24.24 -16.73
C CYS A 248 2.63 23.06 -17.65
N ALA A 249 3.56 22.21 -17.21
CA ALA A 249 3.92 20.94 -17.83
C ALA A 249 4.49 19.99 -16.76
N ALA A 250 4.59 18.70 -17.08
CA ALA A 250 4.99 17.66 -16.13
C ALA A 250 4.14 17.62 -14.83
N PHE A 251 2.89 18.08 -14.92
CA PHE A 251 1.92 18.09 -13.84
C PHE A 251 0.86 17.01 -14.08
N VAL A 252 0.52 16.30 -13.00
CA VAL A 252 -0.55 15.31 -12.91
C VAL A 252 -1.13 15.50 -11.52
N GLU A 253 -2.42 15.77 -11.45
CA GLU A 253 -3.16 16.00 -10.21
C GLU A 253 -3.22 14.73 -9.36
N ILE A 254 -3.25 14.91 -8.05
CA ILE A 254 -3.31 13.80 -7.10
C ILE A 254 -4.64 13.00 -7.12
N MET A 255 -5.64 13.41 -7.91
CA MET A 255 -6.97 12.78 -7.93
C MET A 255 -7.03 11.43 -8.68
N ALA A 256 -6.52 11.38 -9.91
CA ALA A 256 -6.54 10.20 -10.78
C ALA A 256 -5.16 9.75 -11.32
N PRO A 257 -4.04 9.89 -10.58
CA PRO A 257 -2.72 9.60 -11.10
C PRO A 257 -2.49 8.10 -11.33
N VAL A 258 -1.71 7.80 -12.36
CA VAL A 258 -1.28 6.48 -12.78
C VAL A 258 0.24 6.48 -12.95
N PHE A 259 0.90 5.65 -12.16
CA PHE A 259 2.35 5.55 -12.08
C PHE A 259 2.85 4.28 -12.77
N SER A 260 4.00 4.34 -13.43
CA SER A 260 4.80 3.16 -13.75
C SER A 260 5.34 2.54 -12.45
N ARG A 261 5.75 1.27 -12.52
CA ARG A 261 6.42 0.56 -11.42
C ARG A 261 7.59 1.35 -10.82
N ASP A 262 8.43 1.93 -11.68
CA ASP A 262 9.68 2.58 -11.28
C ASP A 262 9.43 4.00 -10.75
N ALA A 263 8.53 4.76 -11.37
CA ALA A 263 8.07 6.03 -10.84
C ALA A 263 7.39 5.83 -9.47
N TRP A 264 6.56 4.80 -9.30
CA TRP A 264 5.97 4.45 -8.01
C TRP A 264 7.03 4.13 -6.95
N ARG A 265 8.11 3.42 -7.33
CA ARG A 265 9.22 3.13 -6.41
C ARG A 265 9.83 4.40 -5.82
N CYS A 266 9.92 5.48 -6.59
CA CYS A 266 10.34 6.80 -6.10
C CYS A 266 9.21 7.53 -5.33
N VAL A 267 8.00 7.62 -5.88
CA VAL A 267 6.87 8.36 -5.28
C VAL A 267 6.50 7.79 -3.90
N TRP A 268 6.55 6.47 -3.72
CA TRP A 268 6.34 5.85 -2.42
C TRP A 268 7.36 6.32 -1.37
N HIS A 269 8.62 6.56 -1.75
CA HIS A 269 9.64 7.10 -0.84
C HIS A 269 9.46 8.60 -0.57
N MET A 270 8.98 9.36 -1.56
CA MET A 270 8.64 10.79 -1.42
C MET A 270 7.50 11.02 -0.41
N ILE A 271 6.47 10.16 -0.39
CA ILE A 271 5.37 10.26 0.58
C ILE A 271 5.92 10.05 2.00
N GLN A 272 5.77 11.05 2.85
CA GLN A 272 6.27 11.02 4.24
C GLN A 272 5.25 10.32 5.16
N ASN A 273 5.72 9.79 6.31
CA ASN A 273 4.89 8.94 7.16
C ASN A 273 3.77 9.67 7.93
N ASP A 274 3.84 10.99 8.03
CA ASP A 274 2.90 11.87 8.72
C ASP A 274 2.04 12.72 7.78
N LEU A 275 2.40 12.80 6.49
CA LEU A 275 1.58 13.39 5.44
C LEU A 275 0.55 12.38 4.95
N VAL A 276 -0.71 12.77 4.89
CA VAL A 276 -1.82 11.85 4.58
C VAL A 276 -2.74 12.38 3.49
N HIS A 277 -2.87 13.70 3.33
CA HIS A 277 -3.72 14.31 2.31
C HIS A 277 -3.02 14.41 0.94
N GLY A 278 -1.68 14.45 0.94
CA GLY A 278 -0.86 14.41 -0.28
C GLY A 278 -0.93 15.66 -1.17
N TRP A 279 -1.55 16.74 -0.73
CA TRP A 279 -1.52 18.03 -1.42
C TRP A 279 -0.05 18.51 -1.55
N GLY A 280 0.33 18.97 -2.75
CA GLY A 280 1.71 19.32 -3.07
C GLY A 280 2.57 18.18 -3.64
N LEU A 281 2.11 16.92 -3.58
CA LEU A 281 2.85 15.80 -4.20
C LEU A 281 2.90 15.95 -5.72
N ASP A 282 1.79 16.37 -6.34
CA ASP A 282 1.63 16.74 -7.75
C ASP A 282 2.72 17.71 -8.26
N PHE A 283 3.02 18.78 -7.53
CA PHE A 283 4.14 19.69 -7.85
C PHE A 283 5.53 19.04 -7.71
N ALA A 284 5.64 17.96 -6.94
CA ALA A 284 6.89 17.23 -6.71
C ALA A 284 7.08 15.99 -7.59
N LEU A 285 6.04 15.41 -8.20
CA LEU A 285 6.08 14.15 -8.96
C LEU A 285 7.17 14.12 -10.05
N ARG A 286 7.48 15.26 -10.68
CA ARG A 286 8.59 15.43 -11.64
C ARG A 286 9.97 14.99 -11.13
N ARG A 287 10.18 14.89 -9.82
CA ARG A 287 11.43 14.37 -9.20
C ARG A 287 11.55 12.84 -9.29
N CYS A 288 10.50 12.14 -9.74
CA CYS A 288 10.41 10.68 -9.79
C CYS A 288 10.34 10.11 -11.22
N VAL A 289 10.86 10.84 -12.21
CA VAL A 289 11.02 10.42 -13.60
C VAL A 289 12.38 10.88 -14.14
N GLU A 290 12.80 10.36 -15.28
CA GLU A 290 13.97 10.88 -15.99
C GLU A 290 13.72 12.29 -16.56
N GLU A 291 14.70 13.19 -16.43
CA GLU A 291 14.63 14.52 -17.05
C GLU A 291 14.87 14.43 -18.57
N PRO A 292 14.18 15.24 -19.41
CA PRO A 292 13.22 16.27 -19.04
C PRO A 292 11.84 15.70 -18.69
N ALA A 293 11.38 15.99 -17.46
CA ALA A 293 10.19 15.36 -16.88
C ALA A 293 8.90 15.56 -17.69
N TYR A 294 8.78 16.69 -18.42
CA TYR A 294 7.63 16.96 -19.30
C TYR A 294 7.51 16.03 -20.52
N LYS A 295 8.48 15.12 -20.74
CA LYS A 295 8.38 14.03 -21.72
C LYS A 295 7.99 12.68 -21.11
N LYS A 296 8.05 12.55 -19.78
CA LYS A 296 7.69 11.33 -19.03
C LYS A 296 6.39 11.48 -18.24
N ILE A 297 5.93 12.71 -18.02
CA ILE A 297 4.69 13.04 -17.31
C ILE A 297 3.73 13.75 -18.26
N GLY A 298 2.50 13.23 -18.40
CA GLY A 298 1.50 13.80 -19.32
C GLY A 298 0.07 13.29 -19.14
N ILE A 299 -0.88 14.05 -19.69
CA ILE A 299 -2.31 13.79 -19.66
C ILE A 299 -2.72 13.05 -20.94
N VAL A 300 -3.61 12.05 -20.83
CA VAL A 300 -4.18 11.32 -21.98
C VAL A 300 -5.57 11.86 -22.31
N ASP A 301 -5.61 12.98 -23.02
CA ASP A 301 -6.81 13.66 -23.53
C ASP A 301 -7.84 12.73 -24.20
N THR A 302 -7.37 11.80 -25.04
CA THR A 302 -8.19 10.83 -25.77
C THR A 302 -8.99 9.86 -24.88
N GLN A 303 -8.76 9.84 -23.56
CA GLN A 303 -9.45 9.00 -22.59
C GLN A 303 -9.67 9.81 -21.30
N TRP A 304 -10.89 10.31 -21.09
CA TRP A 304 -11.17 11.32 -20.07
C TRP A 304 -12.22 10.91 -19.02
N ILE A 305 -12.23 11.64 -17.90
CA ILE A 305 -13.08 11.44 -16.72
C ILE A 305 -13.71 12.76 -16.23
N VAL A 306 -14.85 12.67 -15.56
CA VAL A 306 -15.54 13.79 -14.89
C VAL A 306 -15.12 13.86 -13.43
N HIS A 307 -14.79 15.04 -12.90
CA HIS A 307 -14.66 15.25 -11.47
C HIS A 307 -16.04 15.58 -10.86
N GLN A 308 -16.70 14.60 -10.25
CA GLN A 308 -18.06 14.80 -9.69
C GLN A 308 -18.06 15.66 -8.40
N SER A 309 -16.89 15.89 -7.80
CA SER A 309 -16.68 16.78 -6.64
C SER A 309 -17.55 16.46 -5.41
N ILE A 310 -17.81 15.16 -5.15
CA ILE A 310 -18.83 14.73 -4.18
C ILE A 310 -18.20 14.56 -2.78
N PRO A 311 -18.50 15.42 -1.78
CA PRO A 311 -17.72 15.47 -0.53
C PRO A 311 -17.89 14.23 0.37
N SER A 312 -16.95 13.29 0.26
CA SER A 312 -17.04 11.97 0.88
C SER A 312 -16.42 11.95 2.30
N LEU A 313 -15.11 12.20 2.40
CA LEU A 313 -14.32 12.28 3.64
C LEU A 313 -14.63 13.54 4.46
N GLY A 314 -14.96 14.65 3.81
CA GLY A 314 -15.22 15.94 4.46
C GLY A 314 -16.37 15.91 5.48
N SER A 315 -17.27 14.93 5.39
CA SER A 315 -18.36 14.71 6.35
C SER A 315 -17.99 13.89 7.60
N GLN A 316 -16.75 13.36 7.68
CA GLN A 316 -16.32 12.47 8.77
C GLN A 316 -15.38 13.12 9.80
N GLY A 317 -15.00 14.39 9.63
CA GLY A 317 -14.28 15.15 10.67
C GLY A 317 -15.13 15.38 11.92
N LYS A 318 -14.59 16.12 12.89
CA LYS A 318 -15.37 16.75 13.96
C LYS A 318 -15.49 18.24 13.65
N GLU A 319 -16.51 18.87 14.23
CA GLU A 319 -16.52 20.33 14.40
C GLU A 319 -15.67 20.67 15.61
N GLU A 320 -14.68 21.54 15.41
CA GLU A 320 -13.78 22.05 16.44
C GLU A 320 -13.64 23.56 16.21
N ASP A 321 -13.63 24.35 17.30
CA ASP A 321 -13.59 25.83 17.30
C ASP A 321 -14.59 26.53 16.37
N GLY A 322 -15.77 25.93 16.17
CA GLY A 322 -16.84 26.46 15.30
C GLY A 322 -16.60 26.31 13.80
N LYS A 323 -15.51 25.64 13.38
CA LYS A 323 -15.25 25.31 11.98
C LYS A 323 -16.05 24.08 11.56
N SER A 324 -16.54 24.09 10.31
CA SER A 324 -17.16 22.89 9.73
C SER A 324 -16.12 21.77 9.53
N PRO A 325 -16.51 20.49 9.51
CA PRO A 325 -15.54 19.39 9.43
C PRO A 325 -14.73 19.41 8.11
N GLY A 326 -15.36 19.84 7.01
CA GLY A 326 -14.69 20.02 5.71
C GLY A 326 -13.70 21.19 5.68
N GLN A 327 -13.93 22.24 6.46
CA GLN A 327 -12.95 23.32 6.64
C GLN A 327 -11.73 22.83 7.43
N GLY A 328 -11.94 22.10 8.52
CA GLY A 328 -10.84 21.50 9.29
C GLY A 328 -9.96 20.56 8.44
N VAL A 329 -10.55 19.82 7.50
CA VAL A 329 -9.79 19.03 6.51
C VAL A 329 -8.99 19.93 5.56
N ARG A 330 -9.60 20.97 4.97
CA ARG A 330 -8.90 21.90 4.07
C ARG A 330 -7.74 22.64 4.74
N ASP A 331 -7.96 23.18 5.94
CA ASP A 331 -6.92 23.84 6.75
C ASP A 331 -5.73 22.88 6.99
N ARG A 332 -6.03 21.60 7.30
CA ARG A 332 -5.02 20.55 7.47
C ARG A 332 -4.30 20.19 6.16
N CYS A 333 -4.99 20.17 5.01
CA CYS A 333 -4.35 19.95 3.71
C CYS A 333 -3.30 21.03 3.41
N TYR A 334 -3.64 22.32 3.58
CA TYR A 334 -2.70 23.42 3.38
C TYR A 334 -1.52 23.36 4.35
N MET A 335 -1.77 23.00 5.61
CA MET A 335 -0.70 22.81 6.60
C MET A 335 0.24 21.65 6.24
N GLU A 336 -0.30 20.51 5.79
CA GLU A 336 0.50 19.36 5.32
C GLU A 336 1.33 19.71 4.08
N TRP A 337 0.76 20.42 3.10
CA TRP A 337 1.45 20.89 1.90
C TRP A 337 2.60 21.86 2.25
N ALA A 338 2.34 22.90 3.04
CA ALA A 338 3.38 23.87 3.44
C ALA A 338 4.52 23.23 4.25
N MET A 339 4.22 22.21 5.07
CA MET A 339 5.24 21.41 5.74
C MET A 339 6.03 20.52 4.78
N PHE A 340 5.37 19.92 3.78
CA PHE A 340 6.02 19.10 2.76
C PHE A 340 7.02 19.92 1.93
N GLU A 341 6.59 21.05 1.36
CA GLU A 341 7.45 21.95 0.59
C GLU A 341 8.66 22.38 1.40
N LYS A 342 8.45 22.88 2.62
CA LYS A 342 9.54 23.28 3.52
C LYS A 342 10.56 22.15 3.72
N ARG A 343 10.09 20.91 3.98
CA ARG A 343 10.98 19.75 4.20
C ARG A 343 11.77 19.38 2.95
N VAL A 344 11.17 19.47 1.77
CA VAL A 344 11.87 19.26 0.48
C VAL A 344 12.93 20.34 0.27
N ASP A 345 12.55 21.61 0.47
CA ASP A 345 13.43 22.77 0.34
C ASP A 345 14.64 22.72 1.30
N GLU A 346 14.42 22.30 2.55
CA GLU A 346 15.47 22.12 3.55
C GLU A 346 16.40 20.94 3.19
N ALA A 347 15.84 19.79 2.81
CA ALA A 347 16.60 18.60 2.42
C ALA A 347 17.46 18.84 1.15
N GLU A 348 16.93 19.53 0.13
CA GLU A 348 17.71 19.89 -1.07
C GLU A 348 18.87 20.84 -0.71
N LYS A 349 18.62 21.86 0.14
CA LYS A 349 19.67 22.78 0.60
C LYS A 349 20.74 22.09 1.43
N GLU A 350 20.39 21.11 2.25
CA GLU A 350 21.37 20.30 3.01
C GLU A 350 22.16 19.35 2.10
N TYR A 351 21.50 18.71 1.14
CA TYR A 351 22.15 17.84 0.16
C TYR A 351 23.19 18.60 -0.68
N PHE A 352 22.84 19.76 -1.26
CA PHE A 352 23.78 20.56 -2.03
C PHE A 352 24.96 21.10 -1.19
N LYS A 353 24.74 21.47 0.08
CA LYS A 353 25.84 21.79 1.02
C LYS A 353 26.76 20.58 1.24
N SER A 354 26.21 19.38 1.38
CA SER A 354 27.01 18.16 1.59
C SER A 354 27.92 17.86 0.40
N LEU A 355 27.47 18.10 -0.83
CA LEU A 355 28.29 17.95 -2.04
C LEU A 355 29.42 18.99 -2.12
N GLN A 356 29.15 20.23 -1.71
CA GLN A 356 30.17 21.29 -1.62
C GLN A 356 31.24 20.95 -0.57
N VAL A 357 30.86 20.37 0.57
CA VAL A 357 31.81 19.91 1.62
C VAL A 357 32.61 18.67 1.19
N GLN A 358 32.02 17.79 0.38
CA GLN A 358 32.69 16.61 -0.16
C GLN A 358 33.62 16.89 -1.36
N THR A 359 33.56 18.10 -1.93
CA THR A 359 34.46 18.52 -3.00
C THR A 359 35.71 19.16 -2.40
N PRO A 360 36.88 18.49 -2.39
CA PRO A 360 38.09 19.10 -1.85
C PRO A 360 38.51 20.30 -2.70
N SER A 361 38.96 21.37 -2.05
CA SER A 361 39.44 22.59 -2.69
C SER A 361 40.81 22.39 -3.33
N ASN A 362 40.85 21.60 -4.40
CA ASN A 362 42.01 21.40 -5.28
C ASN A 362 42.29 22.66 -6.15
N SER A 363 42.57 23.78 -5.47
CA SER A 363 43.08 25.03 -6.02
C SER A 363 44.32 25.47 -5.26
N THR A 364 45.25 24.53 -5.01
CA THR A 364 46.59 24.85 -4.53
C THR A 364 47.49 25.16 -5.73
N THR A 365 47.62 26.46 -5.99
CA THR A 365 48.77 27.17 -6.55
C THR A 365 49.78 26.40 -7.41
N LEU A 366 49.97 26.85 -8.67
CA LEU A 366 51.31 26.96 -9.27
C LEU A 366 51.30 27.84 -10.54
N HIS A 367 51.78 29.08 -10.40
CA HIS A 367 52.44 29.86 -11.46
C HIS A 367 53.25 31.00 -10.84
#